data_AF-A0A7Y2HSY5-F1
#
_entry.id   AF-A0A7Y2HSY5-F1
#
_cell.length_a   1.000
_cell.length_b   1.000
_cell.length_c   1.000
_cell.angle_alpha   90.00
_cell.angle_beta   90.00
_cell.angle_gamma   90.00
#
_symmetry.space_group_name_H-M   'P 1'
#
loop_
_entity.id
_entity.type
_entity.pdbx_description
1 polymer ?
#
loop_
_entity_poly.entity_id
_entity_poly.type
_entity_poly.pdbx_seq_one_letter_code
_entity_poly.pdbx_strand_id
1 'polypeptide(L)' 'IRMSNPVSEGQAREVAGNQMALSNIEQRFELAFGASGGIDIDNSNGRFTVILRFPAEEERP' A
#
# COMPACT_ATOMS: atom_id res chain seq x y z
N ILE A 1 6.87 -0.28 6.58
CA ILE A 1 7.53 0.44 5.45
C ILE A 1 6.60 1.54 4.97
N ARG A 2 7.11 2.74 4.67
CA ARG A 2 6.33 3.87 4.14
C ARG A 2 6.97 4.40 2.85
N MET A 3 6.17 4.54 1.81
CA MET A 3 6.58 5.14 0.52
C MET A 3 5.65 6.29 0.19
N SER A 4 6.19 7.44 -0.23
CA SER A 4 5.41 8.62 -0.60
C SER A 4 6.03 9.31 -1.80
N ASN A 5 5.24 9.60 -2.81
CA ASN A 5 5.68 10.32 -4.00
C ASN A 5 4.80 11.57 -4.20
N PRO A 6 5.36 12.78 -4.40
CA PRO A 6 4.59 13.92 -4.90
C PRO A 6 3.90 13.56 -6.22
N VAL A 7 2.70 14.09 -6.42
CA VAL A 7 1.92 13.92 -7.64
C VAL A 7 1.60 15.27 -8.24
N SER A 8 1.82 15.41 -9.54
CA SER A 8 1.53 16.64 -10.27
C SER A 8 0.01 16.86 -10.33
N GLU A 9 -0.44 18.07 -10.02
CA GLU A 9 -1.84 18.46 -10.19
C GLU A 9 -2.21 18.46 -11.68
N GLY A 10 -3.33 17.81 -12.04
CA GLY A 10 -3.91 17.88 -13.39
C GLY A 10 -3.49 16.79 -14.39
N GLN A 11 -2.59 15.87 -14.05
CA GLN A 11 -2.41 14.67 -14.88
C GLN A 11 -3.50 13.64 -14.54
N ALA A 12 -4.40 13.41 -15.49
CA ALA A 12 -5.28 12.25 -15.48
C ALA A 12 -4.39 11.00 -15.51
N ARG A 13 -4.10 10.46 -14.31
CA ARG A 13 -3.39 9.19 -14.19
C ARG A 13 -4.21 8.12 -14.91
N GLU A 14 -3.53 7.23 -15.61
CA GLU A 14 -4.09 5.90 -15.89
C GLU A 14 -4.21 5.16 -14.55
N VAL A 15 -5.25 5.49 -13.77
CA VAL A 15 -5.49 4.92 -12.43
C VAL A 15 -5.74 3.41 -12.52
N ALA A 16 -6.19 2.93 -13.69
CA ALA A 16 -6.55 1.55 -13.96
C ALA A 16 -5.40 0.55 -13.73
N GLY A 17 -4.18 0.86 -14.20
CA GLY A 17 -3.03 -0.06 -14.07
C GLY A 17 -2.51 -0.14 -12.62
N ASN A 18 -2.49 1.00 -11.93
CA ASN A 18 -1.98 1.08 -10.57
C ASN A 18 -2.94 0.44 -9.56
N GLN A 19 -4.25 0.52 -9.79
CA GLN A 19 -5.25 -0.13 -8.95
C GLN A 19 -5.11 -1.65 -8.95
N MET A 20 -4.91 -2.28 -10.11
CA MET A 20 -4.72 -3.73 -10.17
C MET A 20 -3.44 -4.17 -9.42
N ALA A 21 -2.36 -3.41 -9.57
CA ALA A 21 -1.12 -3.69 -8.85
C ALA A 21 -1.29 -3.52 -7.32
N LEU A 22 -2.02 -2.50 -6.87
CA LEU A 22 -2.31 -2.29 -5.45
C LEU A 22 -3.20 -3.40 -4.89
N SER A 23 -4.27 -3.78 -5.59
CA SER A 23 -5.11 -4.90 -5.18
C SER A 23 -4.33 -6.21 -5.14
N ASN A 24 -3.37 -6.40 -6.04
CA ASN A 24 -2.49 -7.57 -5.99
C ASN A 24 -1.58 -7.56 -4.75
N ILE A 25 -1.02 -6.39 -4.41
CA ILE A 25 -0.22 -6.22 -3.19
C ILE A 25 -1.09 -6.47 -1.96
N GLU A 26 -2.28 -5.88 -1.87
CA GLU A 26 -3.25 -6.09 -0.79
C GLU A 26 -3.56 -7.57 -0.60
N GLN A 27 -3.93 -8.27 -1.68
CA GLN A 27 -4.23 -9.70 -1.66
C GLN A 27 -3.05 -10.53 -1.16
N ARG A 28 -1.84 -10.25 -1.65
CA ARG A 28 -0.63 -10.97 -1.22
C ARG A 28 -0.30 -10.70 0.25
N PHE A 29 -0.54 -9.49 0.70
CA PHE A 29 -0.31 -9.10 2.09
C PHE A 29 -1.29 -9.79 3.04
N GLU A 30 -2.57 -9.83 2.67
CA GLU A 30 -3.60 -10.57 3.39
C GLU A 30 -3.28 -12.07 3.44
N LEU A 31 -2.84 -12.67 2.33
CA LEU A 31 -2.44 -14.08 2.30
C LEU A 31 -1.25 -14.40 3.20
N ALA A 32 -0.30 -13.47 3.33
CA ALA A 32 0.92 -13.69 4.10
C ALA A 32 0.76 -13.38 5.60
N PHE A 33 -0.06 -12.39 5.95
CA PHE A 33 -0.12 -11.86 7.33
C PHE A 33 -1.54 -11.81 7.93
N GLY A 34 -2.58 -12.02 7.12
CA GLY A 34 -3.98 -11.88 7.52
C GLY A 34 -4.24 -10.58 8.26
N ALA A 35 -5.05 -10.66 9.32
CA ALA A 35 -5.38 -9.54 10.20
C ALA A 35 -4.19 -8.96 11.01
N SER A 36 -3.03 -9.62 11.00
CA SER A 36 -1.85 -9.19 11.76
C SER A 36 -0.98 -8.20 10.98
N GLY A 37 -1.19 -8.11 9.67
CA GLY A 37 -0.60 -7.10 8.79
C GLY A 37 -1.60 -6.01 8.41
N GLY A 38 -1.14 -4.99 7.70
CA GLY A 38 -2.03 -3.98 7.16
C GLY A 38 -1.40 -3.12 6.08
N ILE A 39 -2.24 -2.59 5.20
CA ILE A 39 -1.86 -1.67 4.15
C ILE A 39 -2.80 -0.47 4.18
N ASP A 40 -2.23 0.74 4.25
CA ASP A 40 -2.99 1.99 4.08
C ASP A 40 -2.49 2.73 2.84
N ILE A 41 -3.42 3.32 2.11
CA ILE A 41 -3.15 4.14 0.95
C ILE A 41 -3.79 5.51 1.17
N ASP A 42 -2.98 6.56 1.06
CA ASP A 42 -3.42 7.95 1.17
C ASP A 42 -3.06 8.69 -0.13
N ASN A 43 -4.07 9.26 -0.76
CA ASN A 43 -3.94 10.04 -1.99
C ASN A 43 -4.51 11.45 -1.78
N SER A 44 -3.97 12.15 -0.78
CA SER A 44 -4.35 13.50 -0.43
C SER A 44 -3.18 14.48 -0.61
N ASN A 45 -3.48 15.78 -0.64
CA ASN A 45 -2.49 16.86 -0.59
C ASN A 45 -1.40 16.79 -1.68
N GLY A 46 -1.78 16.39 -2.90
CA GLY A 46 -0.82 16.27 -4.00
C GLY A 46 0.25 15.21 -3.74
N ARG A 47 -0.04 14.19 -2.93
CA ARG A 47 0.87 13.08 -2.66
C ARG A 47 0.13 11.75 -2.74
N PHE A 48 0.84 10.75 -3.24
CA PHE A 48 0.42 9.36 -3.17
C PHE A 48 1.32 8.62 -2.19
N THR A 49 0.73 8.08 -1.13
CA THR A 49 1.43 7.43 -0.02
C THR A 49 0.89 6.01 0.18
N VAL A 50 1.81 5.06 0.34
CA VAL A 50 1.51 3.67 0.68
C VAL A 50 2.24 3.31 1.97
N ILE A 51 1.53 2.71 2.92
CA ILE A 51 2.04 2.32 4.24
C ILE A 51 1.78 0.83 4.43
N LEU A 52 2.85 0.04 4.54
CA LEU A 52 2.81 -1.39 4.85
C LEU A 52 3.18 -1.61 6.33
N ARG A 53 2.28 -2.23 7.10
CA ARG A 53 2.47 -2.67 8.48
C ARG A 53 2.66 -4.18 8.49
N PHE A 54 3.84 -4.62 8.87
CA PHE A 54 4.13 -6.04 9.06
C PHE A 54 3.92 -6.37 10.54
N PRO A 55 3.40 -7.57 10.86
CA PRO A 55 3.40 -8.04 12.24
C PRO A 55 4.84 -8.15 12.74
N ALA A 56 5.04 -7.95 14.05
CA ALA A 56 6.30 -8.30 14.68
C ALA A 56 6.53 -9.81 14.53
N GLU A 57 7.75 -10.24 14.22
CA GLU A 57 8.08 -11.66 14.23
C GLU A 57 7.78 -12.21 15.62
N GLU A 58 6.85 -13.15 15.72
CA GLU A 58 6.74 -13.99 16.90
C GLU A 58 8.03 -14.81 16.93
N GLU A 59 8.93 -14.52 17.88
CA GLU A 59 10.10 -15.36 18.16
C GLU A 59 9.58 -16.77 18.39
N ARG A 60 9.66 -17.62 17.37
CA ARG A 60 9.26 -19.02 17.51
C ARG A 60 10.24 -19.66 18.51
N PRO A 61 9.75 -20.25 19.61
CA PRO A 61 10.60 -20.89 20.61
C PRO A 61 11.33 -22.12 20.08
#